data_AF-A0A2I1HE60-F1
#
_entry.id   AF-A0A2I1HE60-F1
#
_cell.length_a   1.000
_cell.length_b   1.000
_cell.length_c   1.000
_cell.angle_alpha   90.00
_cell.angle_beta   90.00
_cell.angle_gamma   90.00
#
_symmetry.space_group_name_H-M   'P 1'
#
loop_
_entity.id
_entity.type
_entity.pdbx_description
1 polymer ?
#
loop_
_entity_poly.entity_id
_entity_poly.type
_entity_poly.pdbx_seq_one_letter_code
_entity_poly.pdbx_strand_id
1 'polypeptide(L)'
;MSLSSANEPVLQAIVENLLPSNYCIPELSLVMNGKKPKGSGRFGYSDIFILSDTGINYVILELKYISLVGLNINQKNNLGSNELENLDKVLEKENEESLLKRPYSYWSKEDKKTNLTTIGEILNNGIDQLNSYMKVISKGKATNYSSSGIFDRRIKVSKSNPNKLKGFVVLVIGFRRILWKSVDDVTTNYTYNKV
;
A
#
# COMPACT_ATOMS: atom_id res chain seq x y z
N MET A 1 -14.69 -9.23 13.46
CA MET A 1 -14.36 -7.89 12.93
C MET A 1 -15.66 -7.21 12.52
N SER A 2 -15.84 -5.92 12.83
CA SER A 2 -17.02 -5.19 12.34
C SER A 2 -16.81 -4.78 10.88
N LEU A 3 -17.85 -4.94 10.05
CA LEU A 3 -17.84 -4.48 8.66
C LEU A 3 -17.61 -2.97 8.53
N SER A 4 -17.95 -2.20 9.58
CA SER A 4 -17.86 -0.74 9.59
C SER A 4 -16.49 -0.20 9.99
N SER A 5 -15.65 -0.99 10.66
CA SER A 5 -14.41 -0.51 11.30
C SER A 5 -13.13 -1.00 10.65
N ALA A 6 -13.20 -1.91 9.68
CA ALA A 6 -12.01 -2.34 8.95
C ALA A 6 -11.42 -1.19 8.13
N ASN A 7 -10.09 -1.18 8.06
CA ASN A 7 -9.27 -0.14 7.46
C ASN A 7 -7.91 -0.72 7.04
N GLU A 8 -7.04 0.12 6.46
CA GLU A 8 -5.71 -0.29 6.00
C GLU A 8 -4.83 -0.92 7.10
N PRO A 9 -4.74 -0.38 8.33
CA PRO A 9 -4.01 -1.05 9.41
C PRO A 9 -4.49 -2.47 9.72
N VAL A 10 -5.81 -2.72 9.68
CA VAL A 10 -6.36 -4.07 9.87
C VAL A 10 -5.97 -4.98 8.71
N LEU A 11 -6.06 -4.50 7.46
CA LEU A 11 -5.63 -5.24 6.29
C LEU A 11 -4.14 -5.59 6.37
N GLN A 12 -3.29 -4.64 6.73
CA GLN A 12 -1.86 -4.86 6.86
C GLN A 12 -1.56 -5.94 7.90
N ALA A 13 -2.19 -5.87 9.09
CA ALA A 13 -2.03 -6.91 10.11
C ALA A 13 -2.44 -8.30 9.61
N ILE A 14 -3.50 -8.41 8.80
CA ILE A 14 -3.92 -9.68 8.19
C ILE A 14 -2.84 -10.19 7.22
N VAL A 15 -2.37 -9.33 6.30
CA VAL A 15 -1.36 -9.72 5.30
C VAL A 15 -0.04 -10.11 5.98
N GLU A 16 0.41 -9.35 6.97
CA GLU A 16 1.61 -9.67 7.75
C GLU A 16 1.54 -11.05 8.41
N ASN A 17 0.38 -11.42 8.96
CA ASN A 17 0.17 -12.73 9.59
C ASN A 17 0.13 -13.90 8.58
N LEU A 18 -0.15 -13.63 7.31
CA LEU A 18 -0.16 -14.64 6.25
C LEU A 18 1.21 -14.85 5.61
N LEU A 19 2.09 -13.85 5.70
CA LEU A 19 3.43 -13.90 5.11
C LEU A 19 4.47 -14.50 6.08
N PRO A 20 5.47 -15.24 5.58
CA PRO A 20 6.55 -15.71 6.44
C PRO A 20 7.34 -14.54 7.03
N SER A 21 7.38 -14.48 8.36
CA SER A 21 7.99 -13.37 9.12
C SER A 21 9.50 -13.19 8.85
N ASN A 22 10.19 -14.24 8.42
CA ASN A 22 11.62 -14.20 8.10
C ASN A 22 11.94 -13.31 6.88
N TYR A 23 10.99 -13.15 5.97
CA TYR A 23 11.17 -12.38 4.73
C TYR A 23 10.37 -11.08 4.72
N CYS A 24 9.40 -10.93 5.62
CA CYS A 24 8.55 -9.75 5.69
C CYS A 24 9.22 -8.62 6.49
N ILE A 25 9.25 -7.42 5.89
CA ILE A 25 9.59 -6.15 6.52
C ILE A 25 8.40 -5.21 6.37
N PRO A 26 7.52 -5.11 7.38
CA PRO A 26 6.42 -4.16 7.35
C PRO A 26 6.90 -2.74 7.59
N GLU A 27 6.21 -1.76 7.01
CA GLU A 27 6.49 -0.32 7.11
C GLU A 27 7.98 -0.02 6.84
N LEU A 28 8.47 -0.41 5.66
CA LEU A 28 9.86 -0.16 5.28
C LEU A 28 10.12 1.35 5.25
N SER A 29 11.01 1.81 6.13
CA SER A 29 11.33 3.23 6.26
C SER A 29 12.25 3.73 5.14
N LEU A 30 11.82 4.80 4.46
CA LEU A 30 12.50 5.39 3.31
C LEU A 30 12.76 6.88 3.51
N VAL A 31 13.91 7.35 3.01
CA VAL A 31 14.11 8.77 2.71
C VAL A 31 13.67 9.01 1.27
N MET A 32 12.49 9.59 1.10
CA MET A 32 11.91 9.86 -0.22
C MET A 32 12.65 11.00 -0.92
N ASN A 33 12.75 12.13 -0.22
CA ASN A 33 13.46 13.31 -0.72
C ASN A 33 14.11 14.07 0.43
N GLY A 34 15.43 13.90 0.58
CA GLY A 34 16.18 14.54 1.67
C GLY A 34 16.19 16.07 1.63
N LYS A 35 15.90 16.68 0.47
CA LYS A 35 15.85 18.14 0.31
C LYS A 35 14.58 18.77 0.90
N LYS A 36 13.50 17.99 1.05
CA LYS A 36 12.23 18.49 1.61
C LYS A 36 12.32 18.62 3.14
N PRO A 37 11.65 19.59 3.79
CA PRO A 37 11.60 19.64 5.26
C PRO A 37 10.89 18.41 5.86
N LYS A 38 11.09 18.19 7.17
CA LYS A 38 10.37 17.12 7.90
C LYS A 38 8.87 17.40 7.82
N GLY A 39 8.08 16.37 7.50
CA GLY A 39 6.61 16.47 7.40
C GLY A 39 6.06 16.85 6.02
N SER A 40 6.90 17.17 5.02
CA SER A 40 6.42 17.54 3.67
C SER A 40 6.69 16.46 2.60
N GLY A 41 6.72 15.19 3.02
CA GLY A 41 7.10 14.06 2.16
C GLY A 41 8.60 13.82 2.04
N ARG A 42 9.40 14.26 3.04
CA ARG A 42 10.81 13.86 3.17
C ARG A 42 10.96 12.35 3.38
N PHE A 43 10.07 11.77 4.16
CA PHE A 43 10.06 10.35 4.53
C PHE A 43 8.85 9.64 3.93
N GLY A 44 8.95 8.32 3.80
CA GLY A 44 7.88 7.44 3.36
C GLY A 44 8.03 6.08 4.02
N TYR A 45 6.93 5.35 4.09
CA TYR A 45 6.87 4.01 4.65
C TYR A 45 6.14 3.15 3.63
N SER A 46 6.84 2.16 3.06
CA SER A 46 6.20 1.20 2.17
C SER A 46 5.57 0.10 3.02
N ASP A 47 4.31 -0.24 2.74
CA ASP A 47 3.51 -1.08 3.65
C ASP A 47 4.18 -2.42 3.93
N ILE A 48 4.54 -3.18 2.90
CA ILE A 48 5.22 -4.47 3.07
C ILE A 48 6.33 -4.65 2.04
N PHE A 49 7.55 -4.86 2.51
CA PHE A 49 8.68 -5.27 1.70
C PHE A 49 9.05 -6.73 1.98
N ILE A 50 8.99 -7.58 0.96
CA ILE A 50 9.28 -9.00 1.03
C ILE A 50 10.65 -9.26 0.43
N LEU A 51 11.52 -9.80 1.27
CA LEU A 51 12.88 -10.18 0.91
C LEU A 51 12.92 -11.47 0.11
N SER A 52 13.94 -11.59 -0.75
CA SER A 52 14.22 -12.83 -1.48
C SER A 52 15.12 -13.73 -0.65
N ASP A 53 14.85 -15.04 -0.65
CA ASP A 53 15.74 -16.08 -0.11
C ASP A 53 16.97 -16.30 -1.01
N THR A 54 16.77 -16.19 -2.33
CA THR A 54 17.74 -16.45 -3.40
C THR A 54 18.35 -15.17 -3.97
N GLY A 55 17.86 -14.00 -3.56
CA GLY A 55 18.39 -12.67 -3.91
C GLY A 55 17.94 -12.12 -5.27
N ILE A 56 17.12 -12.84 -6.04
CA ILE A 56 16.84 -12.52 -7.45
C ILE A 56 15.65 -11.56 -7.60
N ASN A 57 14.61 -11.71 -6.77
CA ASN A 57 13.40 -10.92 -6.86
C ASN A 57 12.92 -10.47 -5.47
N TYR A 58 12.82 -9.17 -5.26
CA TYR A 58 12.20 -8.58 -4.07
C TYR A 58 10.80 -8.11 -4.43
N VAL A 59 9.85 -8.28 -3.52
CA VAL A 59 8.45 -7.89 -3.75
C VAL A 59 8.07 -6.77 -2.80
N ILE A 60 7.37 -5.78 -3.34
CA ILE A 60 6.81 -4.67 -2.56
C ILE A 60 5.30 -4.72 -2.74
N LEU A 61 4.59 -4.75 -1.62
CA LEU A 61 3.14 -4.65 -1.60
C LEU A 61 2.75 -3.28 -1.07
N GLU A 62 1.93 -2.57 -1.83
CA GLU A 62 1.19 -1.40 -1.38
C GLU A 62 -0.26 -1.84 -1.15
N LEU A 63 -0.79 -1.59 0.04
CA LEU A 63 -2.10 -2.04 0.47
C LEU A 63 -3.06 -0.86 0.51
N LYS A 64 -4.22 -1.01 -0.12
CA LYS A 64 -5.31 -0.02 -0.05
C LYS A 64 -6.58 -0.69 0.42
N TYR A 65 -7.35 0.00 1.25
CA TYR A 65 -8.62 -0.51 1.77
C TYR A 65 -9.77 0.45 1.52
N ILE A 66 -10.82 -0.04 0.88
CA ILE A 66 -12.07 0.68 0.66
C ILE A 66 -13.10 0.17 1.67
N SER A 67 -13.39 1.01 2.67
CA SER A 67 -14.45 0.74 3.64
C SER A 67 -15.83 0.80 2.99
N LEU A 68 -16.68 -0.17 3.32
CA LEU A 68 -18.08 -0.21 2.89
C LEU A 68 -18.86 1.04 3.31
N VAL A 69 -18.54 1.61 4.47
CA VAL A 69 -19.18 2.84 4.97
C VAL A 69 -18.87 4.02 4.05
N GLY A 70 -17.64 4.11 3.54
CA GLY A 70 -17.24 5.21 2.66
C GLY A 70 -17.86 5.13 1.26
N LEU A 71 -18.40 3.97 0.87
CA LEU A 71 -19.15 3.80 -0.38
C LEU A 71 -20.62 4.25 -0.26
N ASN A 72 -21.08 4.56 0.94
CA ASN A 72 -22.46 4.96 1.22
C ASN A 72 -22.71 6.47 1.07
N ILE A 73 -22.24 7.09 -0.03
CA ILE A 73 -22.28 8.55 -0.19
C ILE A 73 -23.71 9.10 -0.33
N ASN A 74 -24.63 8.30 -0.87
CA ASN A 74 -25.98 8.76 -1.24
C ASN A 74 -27.08 8.40 -0.24
N GLN A 75 -26.80 7.63 0.82
CA GLN A 75 -27.83 7.27 1.79
C GLN A 75 -27.72 8.15 3.04
N LYS A 76 -28.82 8.82 3.38
CA LYS A 76 -28.91 9.79 4.48
C LYS A 76 -28.69 9.19 5.88
N ASN A 77 -28.70 7.86 5.99
CA ASN A 77 -28.58 7.14 7.26
C ASN A 77 -27.31 6.28 7.27
N ASN A 78 -26.72 6.11 8.45
CA ASN A 78 -25.68 5.11 8.67
C ASN A 78 -26.22 3.72 8.30
N LEU A 79 -25.51 2.98 7.46
CA LEU A 79 -25.84 1.60 7.15
C LEU A 79 -25.72 0.74 8.41
N GLY A 80 -26.75 -0.04 8.70
CA GLY A 80 -26.67 -1.11 9.68
C GLY A 80 -25.83 -2.27 9.14
N SER A 81 -25.59 -3.26 10.00
CA SER A 81 -24.74 -4.41 9.66
C SER A 81 -25.31 -5.24 8.50
N ASN A 82 -26.63 -5.39 8.43
CA ASN A 82 -27.29 -6.18 7.39
C ASN A 82 -27.18 -5.48 6.02
N GLU A 83 -27.32 -4.16 5.99
CA GLU A 83 -27.18 -3.38 4.77
C GLU A 83 -25.73 -3.38 4.27
N LEU A 84 -24.75 -3.29 5.17
CA LEU A 84 -23.33 -3.42 4.82
C LEU A 84 -23.02 -4.82 4.27
N GLU A 85 -23.56 -5.88 4.87
CA GLU A 85 -23.37 -7.24 4.37
C GLU A 85 -23.96 -7.43 2.97
N ASN A 86 -25.16 -6.89 2.73
CA ASN A 86 -25.78 -6.93 1.42
C ASN A 86 -24.98 -6.14 0.38
N LEU A 87 -24.47 -4.95 0.75
CA LEU A 87 -23.59 -4.17 -0.12
C LEU A 87 -22.32 -4.97 -0.49
N ASP A 88 -21.66 -5.58 0.49
CA ASP A 88 -20.44 -6.38 0.27
C ASP A 88 -20.69 -7.54 -0.70
N LYS A 89 -21.83 -8.24 -0.59
CA LYS A 89 -22.27 -9.29 -1.54
C LYS A 89 -22.55 -8.77 -2.94
N VAL A 90 -23.05 -7.54 -3.07
CA VAL A 90 -23.28 -6.89 -4.37
C VAL A 90 -21.95 -6.54 -5.03
N LEU A 91 -21.01 -5.95 -4.27
CA LEU A 91 -19.68 -5.57 -4.77
C LEU A 91 -18.86 -6.78 -5.22
N GLU A 92 -19.02 -7.92 -4.55
CA GLU A 92 -18.39 -9.20 -4.93
C GLU A 92 -18.69 -9.59 -6.39
N LYS A 93 -19.92 -9.30 -6.87
CA LYS A 93 -20.42 -9.68 -8.20
C LYS A 93 -20.22 -8.59 -9.26
N GLU A 94 -19.83 -7.39 -8.86
CA GLU A 94 -19.66 -6.27 -9.77
C GLU A 94 -18.40 -6.44 -10.65
N ASN A 95 -18.49 -6.03 -11.91
CA ASN A 95 -17.34 -6.05 -12.79
C ASN A 95 -16.34 -4.95 -12.38
N GLU A 96 -15.06 -5.17 -12.69
CA GLU A 96 -13.98 -4.26 -12.28
C GLU A 96 -14.19 -2.83 -12.79
N GLU A 97 -14.65 -2.63 -14.03
CA GLU A 97 -14.82 -1.30 -14.61
C GLU A 97 -15.89 -0.47 -13.85
N SER A 98 -17.04 -1.06 -13.57
CA SER A 98 -18.10 -0.41 -12.77
C SER A 98 -17.64 -0.16 -11.34
N LEU A 99 -16.95 -1.14 -10.74
CA LEU A 99 -16.45 -1.06 -9.39
C LEU A 99 -15.44 0.09 -9.21
N LEU A 100 -14.48 0.23 -10.14
CA LEU A 100 -13.49 1.32 -10.09
C LEU A 100 -14.12 2.71 -10.24
N LYS A 101 -15.26 2.82 -10.95
CA LYS A 101 -16.00 4.08 -11.11
C LYS A 101 -16.85 4.46 -9.89
N ARG A 102 -17.00 3.58 -8.89
CA ARG A 102 -17.82 3.87 -7.71
C ARG A 102 -17.27 5.08 -6.96
N PRO A 103 -18.13 6.06 -6.64
CA PRO A 103 -17.78 7.12 -5.72
C PRO A 103 -17.38 6.54 -4.36
N TYR A 104 -16.35 7.13 -3.76
CA TYR A 104 -15.85 6.77 -2.44
C TYR A 104 -15.57 8.04 -1.64
N SER A 105 -15.95 8.03 -0.36
CA SER A 105 -15.73 9.12 0.56
C SER A 105 -14.99 8.66 1.80
N TYR A 106 -14.10 9.50 2.29
CA TYR A 106 -13.34 9.24 3.50
C TYR A 106 -13.01 10.52 4.23
N TRP A 107 -12.84 10.43 5.55
CA TRP A 107 -12.41 11.56 6.37
C TRP A 107 -10.88 11.70 6.32
N SER A 108 -10.38 12.82 5.78
CA SER A 108 -8.97 13.17 5.81
C SER A 108 -8.64 13.86 7.14
N LYS A 109 -7.73 13.26 7.92
CA LYS A 109 -7.23 13.88 9.16
C LYS A 109 -6.39 15.12 8.88
N GLU A 110 -5.65 15.11 7.77
CA GLU A 110 -4.77 16.21 7.37
C GLU A 110 -5.58 17.43 6.95
N ASP A 111 -6.57 17.23 6.07
CA ASP A 111 -7.41 18.32 5.56
C ASP A 111 -8.57 18.68 6.50
N LYS A 112 -8.81 17.86 7.52
CA LYS A 112 -9.96 17.96 8.46
C LYS A 112 -11.31 18.07 7.73
N LYS A 113 -11.46 17.34 6.63
CA LYS A 113 -12.70 17.31 5.83
C LYS A 113 -12.93 15.92 5.24
N THR A 114 -14.17 15.66 4.87
CA THR A 114 -14.52 14.51 4.02
C THR A 114 -14.07 14.80 2.59
N ASN A 115 -13.23 13.93 2.05
CA ASN A 115 -12.85 13.95 0.64
C ASN A 115 -13.76 13.00 -0.15
N LEU A 116 -14.10 13.39 -1.37
CA LEU A 116 -14.84 12.59 -2.34
C LEU A 116 -13.89 12.23 -3.49
N THR A 117 -13.89 10.97 -3.89
CA THR A 117 -13.01 10.39 -4.91
C THR A 117 -13.70 9.16 -5.54
N THR A 118 -12.98 8.35 -6.28
CA THR A 118 -13.44 7.03 -6.76
C THR A 118 -12.51 5.91 -6.28
N ILE A 119 -13.00 4.67 -6.31
CA ILE A 119 -12.15 3.50 -6.04
C ILE A 119 -10.95 3.45 -7.00
N GLY A 120 -11.17 3.78 -8.28
CA GLY A 120 -10.13 3.82 -9.30
C GLY A 120 -9.05 4.86 -9.03
N GLU A 121 -9.42 6.05 -8.56
CA GLU A 121 -8.44 7.07 -8.16
C GLU A 121 -7.59 6.60 -6.96
N ILE A 122 -8.19 5.93 -5.97
CA ILE A 122 -7.44 5.35 -4.85
C ILE A 122 -6.44 4.29 -5.33
N LEU A 123 -6.85 3.41 -6.25
CA LEU A 123 -5.97 2.41 -6.87
C LEU A 123 -4.80 3.07 -7.61
N ASN A 124 -5.09 4.06 -8.46
CA ASN A 124 -4.08 4.77 -9.24
C ASN A 124 -3.09 5.53 -8.36
N ASN A 125 -3.58 6.18 -7.29
CA ASN A 125 -2.71 6.84 -6.31
C ASN A 125 -1.78 5.82 -5.61
N GLY A 126 -2.29 4.63 -5.29
CA GLY A 126 -1.47 3.53 -4.78
C GLY A 126 -0.39 3.08 -5.77
N ILE A 127 -0.72 3.02 -7.06
CA ILE A 127 0.24 2.68 -8.13
C ILE A 127 1.36 3.74 -8.21
N ASP A 128 1.01 5.02 -8.19
CA ASP A 128 1.99 6.12 -8.23
C ASP A 128 2.89 6.15 -6.99
N GLN A 129 2.31 5.87 -5.82
CA GLN A 129 3.04 5.75 -4.56
C GLN A 129 4.03 4.59 -4.60
N LEU A 130 3.58 3.40 -5.01
CA LEU A 130 4.42 2.20 -5.16
C LEU A 130 5.57 2.43 -6.15
N ASN A 131 5.29 3.02 -7.31
CA ASN A 131 6.30 3.39 -8.31
C ASN A 131 7.36 4.32 -7.70
N SER A 132 6.95 5.28 -6.87
CA SER A 132 7.84 6.20 -6.18
C SER A 132 8.71 5.46 -5.15
N TYR A 133 8.13 4.54 -4.39
CA TYR A 133 8.87 3.71 -3.42
C TYR A 133 9.89 2.80 -4.10
N MET A 134 9.52 2.09 -5.16
CA MET A 134 10.42 1.23 -5.92
C MET A 134 11.64 2.00 -6.45
N LYS A 135 11.43 3.21 -6.98
CA LYS A 135 12.51 4.10 -7.43
C LYS A 135 13.43 4.59 -6.31
N VAL A 136 12.93 4.70 -5.09
CA VAL A 136 13.74 5.10 -3.92
C VAL A 136 14.50 3.90 -3.37
N ILE A 137 13.84 2.75 -3.23
CA ILE A 137 14.45 1.48 -2.78
C ILE A 137 15.61 1.11 -3.70
N SER A 138 15.44 1.23 -5.02
CA SER A 138 16.48 0.86 -5.99
C SER A 138 17.78 1.67 -5.88
N LYS A 139 17.77 2.82 -5.19
CA LYS A 139 18.96 3.65 -4.90
C LYS A 139 19.84 3.05 -3.80
N GLY A 140 19.37 2.04 -3.08
CA GLY A 140 20.09 1.38 -1.99
C GLY A 140 19.95 2.10 -0.66
N LYS A 141 20.94 1.96 0.22
CA LYS A 141 20.90 2.53 1.58
C LYS A 141 21.10 4.05 1.55
N ALA A 142 20.23 4.77 2.25
CA ALA A 142 20.44 6.19 2.51
C ALA A 142 21.65 6.37 3.46
N THR A 143 22.58 7.25 3.08
CA THR A 143 23.74 7.61 3.90
C THR A 143 23.34 8.41 5.15
N ASN A 144 22.33 9.26 4.99
CA ASN A 144 21.76 10.14 5.99
C ASN A 144 20.38 10.63 5.48
N TYR A 145 19.79 11.61 6.18
CA TYR A 145 18.51 12.21 5.79
C TYR A 145 18.55 13.11 4.55
N SER A 146 19.72 13.34 3.95
CA SER A 146 19.89 14.18 2.76
C SER A 146 19.90 13.36 1.46
N SER A 147 20.24 12.07 1.51
CA SER A 147 20.23 11.16 0.36
C SER A 147 18.98 10.29 0.34
N SER A 148 18.30 10.18 -0.80
CA SER A 148 17.17 9.25 -0.94
C SER A 148 17.64 7.79 -0.93
N GLY A 149 16.87 6.92 -0.30
CA GLY A 149 17.14 5.48 -0.22
C GLY A 149 16.45 4.83 0.98
N ILE A 150 16.80 3.58 1.24
CA ILE A 150 16.34 2.83 2.41
C ILE A 150 16.98 3.41 3.68
N PHE A 151 16.14 3.74 4.66
CA PHE A 151 16.55 4.20 5.98
C PHE A 151 15.89 3.33 7.04
N ASP A 152 16.23 2.04 7.02
CA ASP A 152 15.69 1.04 7.93
C ASP A 152 16.82 0.18 8.50
N ARG A 153 16.87 0.06 9.82
CA ARG A 153 17.91 -0.69 10.54
C ARG A 153 17.74 -2.21 10.44
N ARG A 154 16.52 -2.67 10.11
CA ARG A 154 16.18 -4.10 9.97
C ARG A 154 16.74 -4.71 8.68
N ILE A 155 17.24 -3.88 7.77
CA ILE A 155 17.75 -4.31 6.47
C ILE A 155 19.23 -3.95 6.31
N LYS A 156 20.02 -4.94 5.94
CA LYS A 156 21.36 -4.77 5.40
C LYS A 156 21.29 -4.68 3.87
N VAL A 157 21.73 -3.56 3.33
CA VAL A 157 21.85 -3.32 1.89
C VAL A 157 23.30 -3.51 1.47
N SER A 158 23.56 -4.36 0.48
CA SER A 158 24.90 -4.61 -0.06
C SER A 158 24.87 -4.47 -1.58
N LYS A 159 25.99 -4.05 -2.21
CA LYS A 159 26.09 -4.04 -3.68
C LYS A 159 26.00 -5.46 -4.22
N SER A 160 25.39 -5.62 -5.39
CA SER A 160 25.25 -6.90 -6.07
C SER A 160 25.21 -6.74 -7.58
N ASN A 161 25.16 -7.87 -8.29
CA ASN A 161 24.71 -7.90 -9.68
C ASN A 161 23.27 -7.36 -9.78
N PRO A 162 22.83 -6.91 -10.97
CA PRO A 162 21.48 -6.42 -11.18
C PRO A 162 20.43 -7.46 -10.79
N ASN A 163 19.48 -7.04 -9.96
CA ASN A 163 18.31 -7.78 -9.49
C ASN A 163 17.03 -6.98 -9.80
N LYS A 164 15.88 -7.54 -9.46
CA LYS A 164 14.58 -6.91 -9.73
C LYS A 164 13.79 -6.63 -8.46
N LEU A 165 13.18 -5.46 -8.43
CA LEU A 165 12.06 -5.12 -7.55
C LEU A 165 10.77 -5.34 -8.34
N LYS A 166 9.84 -6.10 -7.78
CA LYS A 166 8.48 -6.29 -8.31
C LYS A 166 7.50 -5.60 -7.36
N GLY A 167 6.52 -4.92 -7.92
CA GLY A 167 5.53 -4.19 -7.12
C GLY A 167 4.12 -4.63 -7.42
N PHE A 168 3.30 -4.78 -6.38
CA PHE A 168 1.87 -4.99 -6.49
C PHE A 168 1.12 -4.01 -5.60
N VAL A 169 0.07 -3.40 -6.13
CA VAL A 169 -0.96 -2.74 -5.32
C VAL A 169 -2.06 -3.76 -5.07
N VAL A 170 -2.39 -4.02 -3.81
CA VAL A 170 -3.50 -4.88 -3.40
C VAL A 170 -4.58 -3.98 -2.81
N LEU A 171 -5.71 -3.93 -3.50
CA LEU A 171 -6.87 -3.14 -3.11
C LEU A 171 -7.96 -4.08 -2.61
N VAL A 172 -8.28 -3.99 -1.32
CA VAL A 172 -9.39 -4.72 -0.72
C VAL A 172 -10.59 -3.79 -0.58
N ILE A 173 -11.75 -4.26 -1.03
CA ILE A 173 -13.01 -3.51 -1.01
C ILE A 173 -13.99 -4.31 -0.15
N GLY A 174 -14.36 -3.74 1.00
CA GLY A 174 -15.12 -4.46 2.00
C GLY A 174 -14.37 -5.70 2.50
N PHE A 175 -15.01 -6.86 2.47
CA PHE A 175 -14.42 -8.12 2.95
C PHE A 175 -14.42 -9.22 1.89
N ARG A 176 -15.16 -9.03 0.80
CA ARG A 176 -15.36 -10.06 -0.23
C ARG A 176 -14.62 -9.81 -1.53
N ARG A 177 -14.17 -8.57 -1.78
CA ARG A 177 -13.60 -8.21 -3.08
C ARG A 177 -12.16 -7.74 -2.94
N ILE A 178 -11.27 -8.36 -3.72
CA ILE A 178 -9.87 -7.99 -3.82
C ILE A 178 -9.56 -7.73 -5.29
N LEU A 179 -8.98 -6.58 -5.57
CA LEU A 179 -8.36 -6.26 -6.85
C LEU A 179 -6.84 -6.13 -6.63
N TRP A 180 -6.07 -6.39 -7.67
CA TRP A 180 -4.64 -6.14 -7.63
C TRP A 180 -4.13 -5.66 -8.99
N LYS A 181 -3.05 -4.88 -8.97
CA LYS A 181 -2.32 -4.44 -10.17
C LYS A 181 -0.83 -4.58 -9.92
N SER A 182 -0.11 -5.16 -10.87
CA SER A 182 1.35 -5.09 -10.92
C SER A 182 1.79 -3.77 -11.54
N VAL A 183 2.95 -3.28 -11.11
CA VAL A 183 3.66 -2.18 -11.78
C VAL A 183 4.91 -2.71 -12.48
N ASP A 184 5.53 -1.88 -13.31
CA ASP A 184 6.76 -2.25 -14.02
C ASP A 184 7.89 -2.62 -13.05
N ASP A 185 8.61 -3.69 -13.38
CA ASP A 185 9.79 -4.11 -12.63
C ASP A 185 10.84 -2.98 -12.60
N VAL A 186 11.47 -2.77 -11.44
CA VAL A 186 12.59 -1.83 -11.30
C VAL A 186 13.89 -2.60 -11.07
N THR A 187 14.88 -2.38 -11.94
CA THR A 187 16.22 -2.94 -11.76
C THR A 187 16.94 -2.27 -10.60
N THR A 188 17.67 -3.06 -9.80
CA THR A 188 18.47 -2.59 -8.68
C THR A 188 19.80 -3.33 -8.59
N ASN A 189 20.88 -2.62 -8.24
CA ASN A 189 22.22 -3.21 -8.09
C ASN A 189 22.55 -3.52 -6.63
N TYR A 190 21.53 -3.88 -5.86
CA TYR A 190 21.65 -4.15 -4.43
C TYR A 190 20.94 -5.46 -4.06
N THR A 191 21.47 -6.10 -3.02
CA THR A 191 20.80 -7.14 -2.27
C THR A 191 20.30 -6.58 -0.95
N TYR A 192 19.14 -7.09 -0.52
CA TYR A 192 18.48 -6.68 0.71
C TYR A 192 18.31 -7.90 1.60
N ASN A 193 18.94 -7.88 2.78
CA ASN A 193 18.90 -8.98 3.73
C ASN A 193 18.39 -8.47 5.07
N LYS A 194 17.60 -9.30 5.77
CA LYS A 194 17.19 -9.01 7.15
C LYS A 194 18.41 -9.09 8.07
N VAL A 195 18.49 -8.17 9.02
CA VAL A 195 19.51 -8.16 10.10
C VAL A 195 19.04 -9.01 11.26
#